data_AF-A0A6S6XQX5-F1
#
_entry.id   AF-A0A6S6XQX5-F1
#
_cell.length_a   1.000
_cell.length_b   1.000
_cell.length_c   1.000
_cell.angle_alpha   90.00
_cell.angle_beta   90.00
_cell.angle_gamma   90.00
#
_symmetry.space_group_name_H-M   'P 1'
#
loop_
_entity.id
_entity.type
_entity.pdbx_description
1 polymer ?
#
loop_
_entity_poly.entity_id
_entity_poly.type
_entity_poly.pdbx_seq_one_letter_code
_entity_poly.pdbx_strand_id
1 'polypeptide(L)'
;MGSLELDLEQLLESLVQVMEKSPLALVLAALGKEQICDKSLATKLDPIFNERRRPLIEVLRRATLRRELPDDIDIGFAADIVIGPIINRLFFTGISVSQEDRKKFIRGALYGIHALNKPSAPDTKIFV
;
A
#
# COMPACT_ATOMS: atom_id res chain seq x y z
N MET A 1 -14.55 -15.66 5.48
CA MET A 1 -13.52 -16.21 4.57
C MET A 1 -13.53 -15.34 3.32
N GLY A 2 -12.39 -14.77 2.94
CA GLY A 2 -12.20 -13.94 1.74
C GLY A 2 -10.76 -14.13 1.24
N SER A 3 -10.54 -13.95 -0.06
CA SER A 3 -9.18 -13.94 -0.63
C SER A 3 -8.53 -12.58 -0.39
N LEU A 4 -7.20 -12.53 -0.42
CA LEU A 4 -6.42 -11.31 -0.32
C LEU A 4 -6.86 -10.26 -1.34
N GLU A 5 -7.09 -10.68 -2.59
CA GLU A 5 -7.51 -9.75 -3.66
C GLU A 5 -8.84 -9.08 -3.32
N LEU A 6 -9.84 -9.86 -2.86
CA LEU A 6 -11.14 -9.31 -2.46
C LEU A 6 -11.05 -8.43 -1.21
N ASP A 7 -10.27 -8.84 -0.21
CA ASP A 7 -10.04 -8.07 1.01
C ASP A 7 -9.40 -6.70 0.67
N LEU A 8 -8.43 -6.69 -0.26
CA LEU A 8 -7.78 -5.47 -0.75
C LEU A 8 -8.72 -4.60 -1.58
N GLU A 9 -9.52 -5.18 -2.47
CA GLU A 9 -10.50 -4.44 -3.28
C GLU A 9 -11.48 -3.66 -2.39
N GLN A 10 -12.07 -4.33 -1.40
CA GLN A 10 -13.03 -3.72 -0.47
C GLN A 10 -12.39 -2.62 0.38
N LEU A 11 -11.19 -2.86 0.90
CA LEU A 11 -10.46 -1.89 1.70
C LEU A 11 -10.10 -0.64 0.88
N LEU A 12 -9.54 -0.83 -0.31
CA LEU A 12 -9.08 0.27 -1.15
C LEU A 12 -10.24 1.05 -1.76
N GLU A 13 -11.37 0.41 -2.03
CA GLU A 13 -12.59 1.11 -2.41
C GLU A 13 -13.07 2.04 -1.30
N SER A 14 -13.12 1.55 -0.06
CA SER A 14 -13.51 2.35 1.09
C SER A 14 -12.58 3.56 1.27
N LEU A 15 -11.27 3.34 1.13
CA LEU A 15 -10.26 4.40 1.18
C LEU A 15 -10.47 5.46 0.09
N VAL A 16 -10.61 5.04 -1.17
CA VAL A 16 -10.80 5.96 -2.31
C VAL A 16 -12.08 6.77 -2.12
N GLN A 17 -13.18 6.14 -1.70
CA GLN A 17 -14.42 6.86 -1.45
C GLN A 17 -14.27 7.95 -0.37
N VAL A 18 -13.58 7.66 0.73
CA VAL A 18 -13.32 8.67 1.78
C VAL A 18 -12.45 9.81 1.24
N MET A 19 -11.40 9.49 0.50
CA MET A 19 -10.45 10.47 -0.03
C MET A 19 -11.05 11.36 -1.12
N GLU A 20 -11.93 10.83 -1.98
CA GLU A 20 -12.57 11.60 -3.06
C GLU A 20 -13.78 12.40 -2.58
N LYS A 21 -14.49 11.94 -1.54
CA LYS A 21 -15.69 12.60 -1.00
C LYS A 21 -15.40 13.59 0.14
N SER A 22 -14.14 13.80 0.49
CA SER A 22 -13.74 14.70 1.57
C SER A 22 -12.46 15.47 1.22
N PRO A 23 -12.17 16.60 1.89
CA PRO A 23 -10.90 17.30 1.70
C PRO A 23 -9.69 16.55 2.29
N LEU A 24 -9.88 15.32 2.80
CA LEU A 24 -8.84 14.59 3.52
C LEU A 24 -7.57 14.39 2.70
N ALA A 25 -7.67 14.07 1.40
CA ALA A 25 -6.49 13.89 0.56
C ALA A 25 -5.62 15.16 0.51
N LEU A 26 -6.26 16.33 0.36
CA LEU A 26 -5.58 17.64 0.35
C LEU A 26 -4.95 17.96 1.70
N VAL A 27 -5.68 17.72 2.79
CA VAL A 27 -5.17 17.93 4.16
C VAL A 27 -3.94 17.06 4.41
N LEU A 28 -4.00 15.78 4.05
CA LEU A 28 -2.89 14.84 4.23
C LEU A 28 -1.68 15.19 3.37
N ALA A 29 -1.90 15.62 2.12
CA ALA A 29 -0.83 16.09 1.24
C ALA A 29 -0.14 17.34 1.81
N ALA A 30 -0.91 18.31 2.33
CA ALA A 30 -0.37 19.51 2.95
C ALA A 30 0.46 19.20 4.21
N LEU A 31 -0.03 18.30 5.07
CA LEU A 31 0.69 17.84 6.25
C LEU A 31 1.97 17.07 5.90
N GLY A 32 2.07 16.50 4.69
CA GLY A 32 3.20 15.71 4.22
C GLY A 32 4.52 16.48 4.25
N LYS A 33 4.51 17.78 3.95
CA LYS A 33 5.69 18.65 4.07
C LYS A 33 5.95 19.03 5.53
N GLU A 34 4.90 19.42 6.26
CA GLU A 34 5.02 19.95 7.62
C GLU A 34 5.62 18.92 8.59
N GLN A 35 5.28 17.64 8.47
CA GLN A 35 5.89 16.59 9.29
C GLN A 35 7.39 16.41 9.06
N ILE A 36 7.92 16.80 7.88
CA ILE A 36 9.35 16.71 7.58
C ILE A 36 10.10 17.86 8.27
N CYS A 37 9.47 19.03 8.33
CA CYS A 37 10.05 20.24 8.89
C CYS A 37 9.87 20.35 10.41
N ASP A 38 8.77 19.81 10.97
CA ASP A 38 8.44 19.86 12.39
C ASP A 38 8.33 18.45 13.00
N LYS A 39 9.36 18.06 13.75
CA LYS A 39 9.39 16.76 14.45
C LYS A 39 8.32 16.64 15.54
N SER A 40 7.94 17.74 16.19
CA SER A 40 6.88 17.74 17.21
C SER A 40 5.52 17.46 16.58
N LEU A 41 5.28 18.04 15.40
CA LEU A 41 4.10 17.73 14.60
C LEU A 41 4.12 16.27 14.12
N ALA A 42 5.25 15.78 13.59
CA ALA A 42 5.40 14.39 13.16
C ALA A 42 5.01 13.41 14.29
N THR A 43 5.56 13.59 15.49
CA THR A 43 5.24 12.75 16.65
C THR A 43 3.74 12.74 17.00
N LYS A 44 3.03 13.85 16.77
CA LYS A 44 1.57 13.93 17.00
C LYS A 44 0.76 13.26 15.88
N LEU A 45 1.29 13.24 14.65
CA LEU A 45 0.62 12.67 13.49
C LEU A 45 0.88 11.15 13.34
N ASP A 46 2.00 10.64 13.86
CA ASP A 46 2.37 9.23 13.78
C ASP A 46 1.23 8.28 14.20
N PRO A 47 0.54 8.48 15.34
CA PRO A 47 -0.56 7.60 15.74
C PRO A 47 -1.71 7.60 14.73
N ILE A 48 -1.99 8.74 14.12
CA ILE A 48 -3.07 8.90 13.13
C ILE A 48 -2.72 8.14 11.85
N PHE A 49 -1.48 8.27 11.37
CA PHE A 49 -1.03 7.55 10.17
C PHE A 49 -0.91 6.05 10.40
N ASN A 50 -0.46 5.64 11.59
CA ASN A 50 -0.39 4.24 11.98
C ASN A 50 -1.79 3.62 12.04
N GLU A 51 -2.76 4.27 12.69
CA GLU A 51 -4.15 3.79 12.73
C GLU A 51 -4.78 3.73 11.34
N ARG A 52 -4.49 4.70 10.46
CA ARG A 52 -4.97 4.67 9.07
C ARG A 52 -4.39 3.49 8.28
N ARG A 53 -3.12 3.14 8.52
CA ARG A 53 -2.44 2.03 7.83
C ARG A 53 -2.83 0.66 8.41
N ARG A 54 -3.27 0.60 9.67
CA ARG A 54 -3.58 -0.65 10.40
C ARG A 54 -4.51 -1.61 9.65
N PRO A 55 -5.62 -1.18 9.02
CA PRO A 55 -6.49 -2.10 8.28
C PRO A 55 -5.79 -2.82 7.13
N LEU A 56 -4.92 -2.12 6.38
CA LEU A 56 -4.14 -2.70 5.29
C LEU A 56 -3.13 -3.71 5.81
N ILE A 57 -2.42 -3.35 6.90
CA ILE A 57 -1.46 -4.25 7.56
C ILE A 57 -2.14 -5.54 8.01
N GLU A 58 -3.33 -5.45 8.61
CA GLU A 58 -4.04 -6.64 9.08
C GLU A 58 -4.54 -7.52 7.94
N VAL A 59 -4.99 -6.94 6.82
CA VAL A 59 -5.34 -7.71 5.61
C VAL A 59 -4.13 -8.51 5.11
N LEU A 60 -2.97 -7.87 4.98
CA LEU A 60 -1.74 -8.51 4.51
C LEU A 60 -1.24 -9.58 5.49
N ARG A 61 -1.28 -9.30 6.80
CA ARG A 61 -0.90 -10.27 7.84
C ARG A 61 -1.81 -11.49 7.86
N ARG A 62 -3.11 -11.33 7.61
CA ARG A 62 -4.03 -12.48 7.48
C ARG A 62 -3.74 -13.28 6.22
N ALA A 63 -3.32 -12.64 5.14
CA ALA A 63 -2.98 -13.33 3.91
C ALA A 63 -1.71 -14.18 4.02
N THR A 64 -0.70 -13.77 4.81
CA THR A 64 0.46 -14.64 5.12
C THR A 64 0.03 -15.88 5.90
N LEU A 65 -0.85 -15.73 6.91
CA LEU A 65 -1.42 -16.88 7.63
C LEU A 65 -2.19 -17.86 6.72
N ARG A 66 -2.74 -17.37 5.61
CA ARG A 66 -3.43 -18.17 4.59
C ARG A 66 -2.51 -18.65 3.46
N ARG A 67 -1.21 -18.34 3.51
CA ARG A 67 -0.20 -18.63 2.47
C ARG A 67 -0.54 -18.03 1.10
N GLU A 68 -1.30 -16.93 1.09
CA GLU A 68 -1.56 -16.13 -0.12
C GLU A 68 -0.45 -15.10 -0.38
N LEU A 69 0.44 -14.91 0.60
CA LEU A 69 1.66 -14.14 0.50
C LEU A 69 2.83 -14.96 1.08
N PRO A 70 4.08 -14.64 0.71
CA PRO A 70 5.25 -15.21 1.35
C PRO A 70 5.26 -15.05 2.88
N ASP A 71 5.78 -16.04 3.59
CA ASP A 71 5.82 -16.01 5.06
C ASP A 71 6.85 -15.01 5.62
N ASP A 72 7.88 -14.68 4.84
CA ASP A 72 8.99 -13.77 5.17
C ASP A 72 8.85 -12.38 4.53
N ILE A 73 7.71 -12.07 3.91
CA ILE A 73 7.49 -10.76 3.30
C ILE A 73 7.51 -9.65 4.36
N ASP A 74 8.22 -8.56 4.05
CA ASP A 74 8.06 -7.31 4.78
C ASP A 74 6.66 -6.74 4.50
N ILE A 75 5.78 -6.81 5.50
CA ILE A 75 4.39 -6.33 5.41
C ILE A 75 4.33 -4.82 5.17
N GLY A 76 5.29 -4.06 5.70
CA GLY A 76 5.43 -2.63 5.44
C GLY A 76 5.66 -2.41 3.94
N PHE A 77 6.68 -3.05 3.40
CA PHE A 77 6.99 -3.00 1.97
C PHE A 77 5.81 -3.42 1.08
N ALA A 78 5.15 -4.54 1.40
CA ALA A 78 3.97 -5.00 0.67
C ALA A 78 2.84 -3.96 0.68
N ALA A 79 2.59 -3.32 1.83
CA ALA A 79 1.59 -2.26 1.94
C ALA A 79 1.94 -1.04 1.08
N ASP A 80 3.22 -0.64 1.02
CA ASP A 80 3.66 0.51 0.22
C ASP A 80 3.49 0.26 -1.29
N ILE A 81 3.80 -0.96 -1.77
CA ILE A 81 3.56 -1.34 -3.18
C ILE A 81 2.06 -1.29 -3.52
N VAL A 82 1.21 -1.82 -2.63
CA VAL A 82 -0.23 -1.92 -2.86
C VAL A 82 -0.89 -0.54 -2.89
N ILE A 83 -0.57 0.33 -1.93
CA ILE A 83 -1.26 1.62 -1.76
C ILE A 83 -0.60 2.78 -2.53
N GLY A 84 0.70 2.67 -2.84
CA GLY A 84 1.52 3.74 -3.43
C GLY A 84 0.92 4.35 -4.69
N PRO A 85 0.53 3.57 -5.72
CA PRO A 85 -0.07 4.11 -6.95
C PRO A 85 -1.38 4.89 -6.70
N ILE A 86 -2.17 4.47 -5.71
CA ILE A 86 -3.43 5.12 -5.34
C ILE A 86 -3.14 6.46 -4.65
N ILE A 87 -2.24 6.48 -3.66
CA ILE A 87 -1.84 7.72 -2.99
C ILE A 87 -1.23 8.69 -4.01
N ASN A 88 -0.41 8.20 -4.94
CA ASN A 88 0.18 9.04 -5.96
C ASN A 88 -0.87 9.77 -6.81
N ARG A 89 -1.91 9.04 -7.24
CA ARG A 89 -3.02 9.63 -8.00
C ARG A 89 -3.81 10.65 -7.18
N LEU A 90 -4.15 10.30 -5.95
CA LEU A 90 -4.98 11.15 -5.08
C LEU A 90 -4.25 12.43 -4.64
N PHE A 91 -2.94 12.35 -4.35
CA PHE A 91 -2.20 13.46 -3.76
C PHE A 91 -1.53 14.37 -4.79
N PHE A 92 -1.05 13.82 -5.90
CA PHE A 92 -0.16 14.56 -6.80
C PHE A 92 -0.73 14.80 -8.20
N THR A 93 -1.60 13.92 -8.70
CA THR A 93 -2.12 14.05 -10.07
C THR A 93 -3.58 14.49 -10.13
N GLY A 94 -4.34 14.34 -9.03
CA GLY A 94 -5.78 14.62 -9.00
C GLY A 94 -6.61 13.71 -9.93
N ILE A 95 -6.02 12.64 -10.45
CA ILE A 95 -6.70 11.67 -11.31
C ILE A 95 -7.54 10.76 -10.42
N SER A 96 -8.84 10.67 -10.69
CA SER A 96 -9.73 9.76 -9.96
C SER A 96 -9.29 8.29 -10.11
N VAL A 97 -9.58 7.49 -9.09
CA VAL A 97 -9.16 6.08 -9.06
C VAL A 97 -10.36 5.19 -9.35
N SER A 98 -10.53 4.81 -10.61
CA SER A 98 -11.62 3.94 -11.04
C SER A 98 -11.52 2.53 -10.42
N GLN A 99 -12.62 1.77 -10.46
CA GLN A 99 -12.61 0.38 -10.02
C GLN A 99 -11.62 -0.47 -10.84
N GLU A 100 -11.55 -0.25 -12.14
CA GLU A 100 -10.63 -0.97 -13.02
C GLU A 100 -9.15 -0.65 -12.68
N ASP A 101 -8.84 0.61 -12.38
CA ASP A 101 -7.50 1.01 -11.92
C ASP A 101 -7.12 0.30 -10.62
N ARG A 102 -8.03 0.26 -9.63
CA ARG A 102 -7.78 -0.45 -8.36
C ARG A 102 -7.43 -1.92 -8.61
N LYS A 103 -8.21 -2.61 -9.45
CA LYS A 103 -7.95 -4.02 -9.81
C LYS A 103 -6.59 -4.20 -10.46
N LYS A 104 -6.22 -3.32 -11.39
CA LYS A 104 -4.90 -3.36 -12.05
C LYS A 104 -3.76 -3.13 -11.05
N PHE A 105 -3.91 -2.17 -10.13
CA PHE A 105 -2.91 -1.90 -9.10
C PHE A 105 -2.75 -3.07 -8.13
N ILE A 106 -3.85 -3.64 -7.64
CA ILE A 106 -3.83 -4.80 -6.75
C ILE A 106 -3.12 -5.97 -7.45
N ARG A 107 -3.56 -6.34 -8.66
CA ARG A 107 -2.97 -7.46 -9.40
C ARG A 107 -1.49 -7.22 -9.72
N GLY A 108 -1.12 -6.02 -10.11
CA GLY A 108 0.27 -5.64 -10.37
C GLY A 108 1.13 -5.74 -9.11
N ALA A 109 0.62 -5.23 -7.98
CA ALA A 109 1.29 -5.31 -6.69
C ALA A 109 1.51 -6.76 -6.25
N LEU A 110 0.45 -7.59 -6.28
CA LEU A 110 0.53 -9.00 -5.92
C LEU A 110 1.50 -9.76 -6.82
N TYR A 111 1.44 -9.54 -8.14
CA TYR A 111 2.37 -10.15 -9.07
C TYR A 111 3.83 -9.77 -8.74
N GLY A 112 4.10 -8.49 -8.50
CA GLY A 112 5.43 -8.01 -8.11
C GLY A 112 5.93 -8.61 -6.81
N ILE A 113 5.09 -8.63 -5.77
CA ILE A 113 5.43 -9.22 -4.46
C ILE A 113 5.81 -10.70 -4.60
N HIS A 114 5.03 -11.48 -5.36
CA HIS A 114 5.33 -12.90 -5.59
C HIS A 114 6.61 -13.11 -6.41
N ALA A 115 6.91 -12.21 -7.35
CA ALA A 115 8.13 -12.29 -8.16
C ALA A 115 9.38 -11.97 -7.33
N LEU A 116 9.31 -10.97 -6.44
CA LEU A 116 10.42 -10.57 -5.57
C LEU A 116 10.75 -11.60 -4.49
N ASN A 117 9.81 -12.49 -4.17
CA ASN A 117 10.03 -13.58 -3.23
C ASN A 117 10.73 -14.81 -3.84
N LYS A 118 10.99 -14.82 -5.14
CA LYS A 118 11.83 -15.87 -5.73
C LYS A 118 13.29 -15.56 -5.37
N PRO A 119 14.05 -16.50 -4.78
CA PRO A 119 15.48 -16.30 -4.60
C PRO A 119 16.08 -15.95 -5.95
N SER A 120 16.85 -14.85 -6.00
CA SER A 120 17.63 -14.47 -7.18
C SER A 120 18.35 -15.71 -7.68
N ALA A 121 18.18 -16.05 -8.97
CA ALA A 121 18.95 -17.14 -9.56
C ALA A 121 20.43 -16.92 -9.22
N PRO A 122 21.17 -17.96 -8.78
CA PRO A 122 22.57 -17.78 -8.46
C PRO A 122 23.27 -17.17 -9.66
N ASP A 123 23.98 -16.05 -9.43
CA ASP A 123 24.78 -15.40 -10.46
C ASP A 123 25.61 -16.47 -11.17
N THR A 124 25.25 -16.76 -12.42
CA THR A 124 26.08 -17.57 -13.29
C THR A 124 27.37 -16.78 -13.47
N LYS A 125 28.35 -17.05 -12.60
CA LYS A 125 29.72 -16.59 -12.79
C LYS A 125 30.14 -17.12 -14.16
N ILE A 126 30.19 -16.22 -15.13
CA ILE A 126 30.85 -16.48 -16.40
C ILE A 126 32.32 -16.65 -16.02
N PHE A 127 32.77 -17.90 -15.99
CA PHE A 127 34.19 -18.20 -16.00
C PHE A 127 34.71 -17.78 -17.38
N VAL A 128 35.38 -16.63 -17.43
CA VAL A 128 36.29 -16.27 -18.51
C VAL A 128 37.69 -16.70 -18.10
#